data_AF-A0A940LC39-F1
#
_entry.id   AF-A0A940LC39-F1
#
_cell.length_a   1.000
_cell.length_b   1.000
_cell.length_c   1.000
_cell.angle_alpha   90.00
_cell.angle_beta   90.00
_cell.angle_gamma   90.00
#
_symmetry.space_group_name_H-M   'P 1'
#
loop_
_entity.id
_entity.type
_entity.pdbx_description
1 polymer ?
#
loop_
_entity_poly.entity_id
_entity_poly.type
_entity_poly.pdbx_seq_one_letter_code
_entity_poly.pdbx_strand_id
1 'polypeptide(L)'
;MKAPLGTYLRGIFYSLPVQLIFLHFRKYQVLLIFWFIMFSVVNSGFMKSFGADALFLAPEYLGNVTSISFAIMGMSIGVFIMCWNITTFILFSRHFTFLAATQYPFLKYCVNNSVIPLGFLIFYLIKAYQFAHFKELISNVEIIFLTVGFLAGLLLILSISFFYFFRADKTILRRLQPAFKSAKNVIYHFQPEPHPATIKSLIYSEWFLDSFFRIRKCRDVSHYSKELMEKIFKQHHLAAVFSLIIAYVFLILIGFFLDSKFFQLPAGASITLFFAILIGVCGAVVYFFQSWSVPAFLIFVGILNFLYRFEWIDPRNKAYGLNYTNKNEQPEYSQRSLEALAHVDSSRADKQNMESILNKWKQKQDSDKPLLVVMTTSGGGTRSATFTMNVLQRLDSITGGQIMKKTFLVTGASGGMIGATFFRELYREKLYGKSINLQSTQYVNDIAEDLLNPTFTSFIARDLFAPEQKFSVGPYRYLR
;
A
#
# COMPACT_ATOMS: atom_id res chain seq x y z
N MET A 1 -47.51 12.79 20.52
CA MET A 1 -46.62 13.77 21.17
C MET A 1 -45.22 13.60 20.58
N LYS A 2 -44.71 14.56 19.79
CA LYS A 2 -43.34 14.48 19.23
C LYS A 2 -42.35 14.55 20.40
N ALA A 3 -41.39 13.64 20.46
CA ALA A 3 -40.39 13.66 21.53
C ALA A 3 -39.57 14.96 21.47
N PRO A 4 -39.15 15.53 22.61
CA PRO A 4 -38.35 16.75 22.62
C PRO A 4 -37.00 16.52 21.92
N LEU A 5 -36.48 17.55 21.25
CA LEU A 5 -35.22 17.50 20.47
C LEU A 5 -34.05 16.90 21.29
N GLY A 6 -34.00 17.19 22.59
CA GLY A 6 -33.00 16.64 23.51
C GLY A 6 -33.01 15.11 23.62
N THR A 7 -34.18 14.46 23.49
CA THR A 7 -34.28 13.00 23.51
C THR A 7 -33.68 12.37 22.26
N TYR A 8 -33.85 13.02 21.10
CA TYR A 8 -33.23 12.57 19.85
C TYR A 8 -31.72 12.76 19.86
N LEU A 9 -31.22 13.91 20.34
CA LEU A 9 -29.79 14.17 20.48
C LEU A 9 -29.11 13.18 21.43
N ARG A 10 -29.76 12.86 22.56
CA ARG A 10 -29.30 11.81 23.46
C ARG A 10 -29.25 10.44 22.76
N GLY A 11 -30.31 10.08 22.03
CA GLY A 11 -30.37 8.82 21.29
C GLY A 11 -29.26 8.69 20.24
N ILE A 12 -28.95 9.77 19.53
CA ILE A 12 -27.83 9.83 18.57
C ILE A 12 -26.49 9.70 19.31
N PHE A 13 -26.30 10.45 20.39
CA PHE A 13 -25.05 10.40 21.16
C PHE A 13 -24.78 8.99 21.68
N TYR A 14 -25.75 8.33 22.31
CA TYR A 14 -25.63 6.95 22.82
C TYR A 14 -25.89 5.87 21.76
N SER A 15 -25.85 6.22 20.47
CA SER A 15 -25.92 5.24 19.39
C SER A 15 -24.56 4.57 19.16
N LEU A 16 -24.56 3.28 18.84
CA LEU A 16 -23.35 2.52 18.58
C LEU A 16 -22.43 3.17 17.52
N PRO A 17 -22.92 3.75 16.40
CA PRO A 17 -22.04 4.40 15.43
C PRO A 17 -21.25 5.57 16.01
N VAL A 18 -21.91 6.45 16.76
CA VAL A 18 -21.27 7.60 17.40
C VAL A 18 -20.31 7.15 18.48
N GLN A 19 -20.71 6.17 19.29
CA GLN A 19 -19.87 5.61 20.34
C GLN A 19 -18.63 4.89 19.79
N LEU A 20 -18.72 4.24 18.62
CA LEU A 20 -17.57 3.66 17.94
C LEU A 20 -16.58 4.72 17.45
N ILE A 21 -17.06 5.84 16.90
CA ILE A 21 -16.18 6.96 16.52
C ILE A 21 -15.40 7.45 17.75
N PHE A 22 -16.10 7.73 18.85
CA PHE A 22 -15.43 8.15 20.09
C PHE A 22 -14.44 7.11 20.58
N LEU A 23 -14.75 5.82 20.44
CA LEU A 23 -13.85 4.75 20.83
C LEU A 23 -12.56 4.73 19.99
N HIS A 24 -12.64 4.94 18.66
CA HIS A 24 -11.47 5.04 17.77
C HIS A 24 -10.53 6.19 18.15
N PHE A 25 -11.08 7.34 18.53
CA PHE A 25 -10.27 8.48 18.97
C PHE A 25 -9.74 8.33 20.39
N ARG A 26 -10.41 7.53 21.24
CA ARG A 26 -10.00 7.29 22.63
C ARG A 26 -9.03 6.12 22.79
N LYS A 27 -9.11 5.11 21.92
CA LYS A 27 -8.31 3.87 21.99
C LYS A 27 -7.80 3.48 20.61
N TYR A 28 -6.53 3.07 20.57
CA TYR A 28 -5.87 2.54 19.37
C TYR A 28 -5.82 3.54 18.22
N GLN A 29 -5.54 4.81 18.51
CA GLN A 29 -5.48 5.90 17.53
C GLN A 29 -4.47 5.64 16.41
N VAL A 30 -3.46 4.78 16.64
CA VAL A 30 -2.52 4.33 15.63
C VAL A 30 -3.21 3.78 14.38
N LEU A 31 -4.37 3.12 14.52
CA LEU A 31 -5.12 2.60 13.38
C LEU A 31 -5.76 3.71 12.52
N LEU A 32 -6.02 4.89 13.09
CA LEU A 32 -6.56 6.05 12.35
C LEU A 32 -5.53 6.70 11.44
N ILE A 33 -4.22 6.49 11.67
CA ILE A 33 -3.15 7.04 10.83
C ILE A 33 -3.31 6.55 9.38
N PHE A 34 -3.71 5.29 9.17
CA PHE A 34 -3.93 4.73 7.84
C PHE A 34 -5.08 5.42 7.10
N TRP A 35 -6.19 5.71 7.79
CA TRP A 35 -7.27 6.50 7.23
C TRP A 35 -6.83 7.93 6.93
N PHE A 36 -6.11 8.57 7.86
CA PHE A 36 -5.62 9.93 7.68
C PHE A 36 -4.72 10.04 6.44
N ILE A 37 -3.76 9.13 6.27
CA ILE A 37 -2.90 9.08 5.08
C ILE A 37 -3.75 8.86 3.84
N MET A 38 -4.73 7.96 3.89
CA MET A 38 -5.59 7.68 2.75
C MET A 38 -6.42 8.90 2.30
N PHE A 39 -7.06 9.60 3.25
CA PHE A 39 -7.75 10.86 2.97
C PHE A 39 -6.78 11.91 2.41
N SER A 40 -5.57 12.01 2.99
CA SER A 40 -4.57 13.01 2.59
C SER A 40 -4.03 12.78 1.18
N VAL A 41 -3.77 11.53 0.79
CA VAL A 41 -3.34 11.16 -0.58
C VAL A 41 -4.42 11.51 -1.58
N VAL A 42 -5.66 11.08 -1.34
CA VAL A 42 -6.81 11.35 -2.23
C VAL A 42 -7.15 12.85 -2.31
N ASN A 43 -6.84 13.63 -1.26
CA ASN A 43 -6.98 15.08 -1.25
C ASN A 43 -5.83 15.83 -1.97
N SER A 44 -4.84 15.11 -2.50
CA SER A 44 -3.57 15.69 -3.01
C SER A 44 -2.79 16.48 -1.94
N GLY A 45 -2.96 16.16 -0.66
CA GLY A 45 -2.24 16.76 0.47
C GLY A 45 -0.92 16.06 0.78
N PHE A 46 -0.84 14.75 0.50
CA PHE A 46 0.36 13.94 0.70
C PHE A 46 1.05 13.62 -0.63
N MET A 47 2.37 13.84 -0.71
CA MET A 47 3.21 13.50 -1.88
C MET A 47 2.69 14.01 -3.24
N LYS A 48 2.01 15.16 -3.27
CA LYS A 48 1.46 15.76 -4.51
C LYS A 48 2.52 15.95 -5.60
N SER A 49 3.73 16.39 -5.25
CA SER A 49 4.82 16.60 -6.20
C SER A 49 5.27 15.31 -6.91
N PHE A 50 4.92 14.14 -6.34
CA PHE A 50 5.20 12.81 -6.90
C PHE A 50 3.98 12.19 -7.58
N GLY A 51 2.84 12.89 -7.65
CA GLY A 51 1.63 12.39 -8.31
C GLY A 51 0.91 11.27 -7.54
N ALA A 52 1.08 11.19 -6.22
CA ALA A 52 0.50 10.12 -5.42
C ALA A 52 -1.03 10.05 -5.50
N ASP A 53 -1.72 11.18 -5.68
CA ASP A 53 -3.17 11.24 -5.86
C ASP A 53 -3.61 10.56 -7.16
N ALA A 54 -2.85 10.72 -8.25
CA ALA A 54 -3.15 10.10 -9.55
C ALA A 54 -3.15 8.56 -9.46
N LEU A 55 -2.28 7.95 -8.65
CA LEU A 55 -2.23 6.49 -8.46
C LEU A 55 -3.53 5.91 -7.90
N PHE A 56 -4.31 6.73 -7.19
CA PHE A 56 -5.59 6.34 -6.61
C PHE A 56 -6.76 6.79 -7.49
N LEU A 57 -6.69 7.99 -8.07
CA LEU A 57 -7.79 8.62 -8.78
C LEU A 57 -7.88 8.24 -10.26
N ALA A 58 -6.78 7.75 -10.84
CA ALA A 58 -6.68 7.21 -12.19
C ALA A 58 -5.80 5.94 -12.16
N PRO A 59 -6.27 4.87 -11.49
CA PRO A 59 -5.48 3.65 -11.37
C PRO A 59 -5.23 3.06 -12.76
N GLU A 60 -3.97 2.86 -13.13
CA GLU A 60 -3.60 2.24 -14.40
C GLU A 60 -3.54 0.72 -14.24
N TYR A 61 -4.04 -0.03 -15.23
CA TYR A 61 -3.87 -1.48 -15.33
C TYR A 61 -3.62 -1.88 -16.78
N LEU A 62 -2.54 -2.62 -17.04
CA LEU A 62 -2.14 -3.02 -18.40
C LEU A 62 -2.02 -1.82 -19.37
N GLY A 63 -1.41 -0.72 -18.92
CA GLY A 63 -1.19 0.46 -19.76
C GLY A 63 -2.38 1.41 -19.87
N ASN A 64 -3.53 1.08 -19.26
CA ASN A 64 -4.78 1.81 -19.50
C ASN A 64 -5.58 2.05 -18.21
N VAL A 65 -6.27 3.19 -18.15
CA VAL A 65 -7.24 3.52 -17.10
C VAL A 65 -8.63 3.11 -17.59
N THR A 66 -9.17 2.03 -17.02
CA THR A 66 -10.44 1.41 -17.47
C THR A 66 -11.34 1.04 -16.30
N SER A 67 -12.60 0.65 -16.56
CA SER A 67 -13.49 0.14 -15.50
C SER A 67 -12.91 -1.07 -14.76
N ILE A 68 -12.06 -1.88 -15.40
CA ILE A 68 -11.37 -3.01 -14.76
C ILE A 68 -10.32 -2.51 -13.76
N SER A 69 -9.51 -1.52 -14.15
CA SER A 69 -8.51 -0.91 -13.25
C SER A 69 -9.18 -0.29 -12.01
N PHE A 70 -10.31 0.40 -12.21
CA PHE A 70 -11.13 0.93 -11.13
C PHE A 70 -11.78 -0.18 -10.30
N ALA A 71 -12.19 -1.30 -10.91
CA ALA A 71 -12.70 -2.45 -10.18
C ALA A 71 -11.62 -3.05 -9.25
N ILE A 72 -10.37 -3.21 -9.71
CA ILE A 72 -9.27 -3.67 -8.86
C ILE A 72 -9.02 -2.69 -7.71
N MET A 73 -9.08 -1.38 -7.99
CA MET A 73 -8.99 -0.36 -6.96
C MET A 73 -10.14 -0.48 -5.93
N GLY A 74 -11.38 -0.66 -6.40
CA GLY A 74 -12.55 -0.91 -5.55
C GLY A 74 -12.42 -2.18 -4.70
N MET A 75 -11.91 -3.26 -5.28
CA MET A 75 -11.61 -4.50 -4.56
C MET A 75 -10.60 -4.24 -3.43
N SER A 76 -9.50 -3.53 -3.72
CA SER A 76 -8.46 -3.23 -2.72
C SER A 76 -8.99 -2.37 -1.56
N ILE A 77 -9.81 -1.34 -1.84
CA ILE A 77 -10.47 -0.54 -0.81
C ILE A 77 -11.48 -1.41 -0.03
N GLY A 78 -12.16 -2.34 -0.70
CA GLY A 78 -13.00 -3.33 -0.03
C GLY A 78 -12.23 -4.19 0.97
N VAL A 79 -11.06 -4.71 0.58
CA VAL A 79 -10.16 -5.47 1.47
C VAL A 79 -9.72 -4.61 2.65
N PHE A 80 -9.32 -3.36 2.40
CA PHE A 80 -8.94 -2.40 3.44
C PHE A 80 -10.08 -2.14 4.45
N ILE A 81 -11.29 -1.88 3.96
CA ILE A 81 -12.50 -1.69 4.79
C ILE A 81 -12.80 -2.95 5.61
N MET A 82 -12.70 -4.13 5.02
CA MET A 82 -12.94 -5.38 5.73
C MET A 82 -11.86 -5.64 6.78
N CYS A 83 -10.59 -5.40 6.49
CA CYS A 83 -9.51 -5.56 7.45
C CYS A 83 -9.66 -4.59 8.63
N TRP A 84 -10.03 -3.33 8.35
CA TRP A 84 -10.40 -2.35 9.37
C TRP A 84 -11.51 -2.89 10.28
N ASN A 85 -12.63 -3.32 9.70
CA ASN A 85 -13.77 -3.81 10.48
C ASN A 85 -13.44 -5.08 11.27
N ILE A 86 -12.69 -6.02 10.69
CA ILE A 86 -12.26 -7.25 11.36
C ILE A 86 -11.38 -6.91 12.56
N THR A 87 -10.36 -6.09 12.34
CA THR A 87 -9.39 -5.70 13.37
C THR A 87 -10.09 -4.98 14.51
N THR A 88 -10.91 -3.97 14.21
CA THR A 88 -11.57 -3.18 15.24
C THR A 88 -12.69 -3.96 15.92
N PHE A 89 -13.33 -4.91 15.24
CA PHE A 89 -14.27 -5.85 15.87
C PHE A 89 -13.55 -6.72 16.91
N ILE A 90 -12.37 -7.27 16.60
CA ILE A 90 -11.58 -8.05 17.56
C ILE A 90 -11.23 -7.22 18.79
N LEU A 91 -10.80 -5.97 18.57
CA LEU A 91 -10.33 -5.08 19.63
C LEU A 91 -11.45 -4.50 20.49
N PHE A 92 -12.61 -4.17 19.89
CA PHE A 92 -13.68 -3.44 20.56
C PHE A 92 -14.89 -4.27 20.96
N SER A 93 -15.06 -5.51 20.48
CA SER A 93 -16.26 -6.31 20.78
C SER A 93 -16.48 -6.52 22.28
N ARG A 94 -15.41 -6.51 23.09
CA ARG A 94 -15.47 -6.59 24.56
C ARG A 94 -16.20 -5.42 25.21
N HIS A 95 -16.26 -4.25 24.56
CA HIS A 95 -17.01 -3.08 25.05
C HIS A 95 -18.49 -3.13 24.68
N PHE A 96 -18.88 -3.99 23.74
CA PHE A 96 -20.24 -4.07 23.20
C PHE A 96 -20.75 -5.51 23.28
N THR A 97 -20.84 -6.03 24.50
CA THR A 97 -21.23 -7.42 24.78
C THR A 97 -22.61 -7.78 24.22
N PHE A 98 -23.54 -6.81 24.13
CA PHE A 98 -24.86 -7.04 23.54
C PHE A 98 -24.81 -7.61 22.12
N LEU A 99 -23.74 -7.35 21.34
CA LEU A 99 -23.59 -7.86 19.98
C LEU A 99 -23.56 -9.39 19.93
N ALA A 100 -22.99 -10.05 20.94
CA ALA A 100 -22.95 -11.51 21.01
C ALA A 100 -24.34 -12.15 21.19
N ALA A 101 -25.34 -11.39 21.66
CA ALA A 101 -26.73 -11.84 21.76
C ALA A 101 -27.57 -11.52 20.52
N THR A 102 -26.94 -11.01 19.44
CA THR A 102 -27.62 -10.66 18.19
C THR A 102 -27.32 -11.65 17.07
N GLN A 103 -28.25 -11.81 16.13
CA GLN A 103 -27.97 -12.49 14.87
C GLN A 103 -27.02 -11.65 14.01
N TYR A 104 -26.02 -12.29 13.42
CA TYR A 104 -24.97 -11.69 12.59
C TYR A 104 -24.19 -10.56 13.30
N PRO A 105 -23.48 -10.84 14.40
CA PRO A 105 -22.79 -9.83 15.20
C PRO A 105 -21.80 -8.98 14.39
N PHE A 106 -21.05 -9.63 13.50
CA PHE A 106 -20.03 -8.96 12.70
C PHE A 106 -20.63 -8.00 11.67
N LEU A 107 -21.69 -8.41 10.94
CA LEU A 107 -22.39 -7.52 10.01
C LEU A 107 -22.92 -6.27 10.72
N LYS A 108 -23.54 -6.45 11.88
CA LYS A 108 -24.06 -5.34 12.69
C LYS A 108 -22.94 -4.42 13.13
N TYR A 109 -21.81 -4.98 13.54
CA TYR A 109 -20.63 -4.19 13.83
C TYR A 109 -20.19 -3.37 12.62
N CYS A 110 -20.06 -3.97 11.43
CA CYS A 110 -19.67 -3.26 10.20
C CYS A 110 -20.62 -2.11 9.85
N VAL A 111 -21.94 -2.32 9.95
CA VAL A 111 -22.95 -1.29 9.69
C VAL A 111 -22.81 -0.11 10.66
N ASN A 112 -22.55 -0.38 11.94
CA ASN A 112 -22.38 0.69 12.92
C ASN A 112 -20.98 1.33 12.83
N ASN A 113 -19.97 0.59 12.39
CA ASN A 113 -18.60 1.06 12.18
C ASN A 113 -18.38 1.66 10.78
N SER A 114 -19.45 1.98 10.04
CA SER A 114 -19.37 2.41 8.65
C SER A 114 -19.07 3.89 8.47
N VAL A 115 -19.08 4.71 9.52
CA VAL A 115 -18.99 6.18 9.38
C VAL A 115 -17.68 6.63 8.72
N ILE A 116 -16.54 6.13 9.18
CA ILE A 116 -15.22 6.45 8.57
C ILE A 116 -15.11 5.84 7.15
N PRO A 117 -15.37 4.53 6.94
CA PRO A 117 -15.35 3.93 5.60
C PRO A 117 -16.26 4.63 4.58
N LEU A 118 -17.52 4.89 4.94
CA LEU A 118 -18.49 5.51 4.04
C LEU A 118 -18.13 6.97 3.76
N GLY A 119 -17.66 7.69 4.77
CA GLY A 119 -17.12 9.05 4.60
C GLY A 119 -15.95 9.08 3.62
N PHE A 120 -15.04 8.11 3.71
CA PHE A 120 -13.93 7.97 2.76
C PHE A 120 -14.40 7.62 1.36
N LEU A 121 -15.34 6.68 1.20
CA LEU A 121 -15.87 6.29 -0.11
C LEU A 121 -16.55 7.46 -0.82
N ILE A 122 -17.38 8.23 -0.11
CA ILE A 122 -18.02 9.43 -0.66
C ILE A 122 -16.95 10.45 -1.06
N PHE A 123 -15.99 10.72 -0.18
CA PHE A 123 -14.90 11.64 -0.45
C PHE A 123 -14.06 11.22 -1.68
N TYR A 124 -13.71 9.94 -1.75
CA TYR A 124 -12.96 9.35 -2.86
C TYR A 124 -13.72 9.49 -4.17
N LEU A 125 -15.01 9.14 -4.21
CA LEU A 125 -15.81 9.24 -5.44
C LEU A 125 -15.94 10.69 -5.93
N ILE A 126 -16.12 11.66 -5.02
CA ILE A 126 -16.14 13.08 -5.36
C ILE A 126 -14.79 13.50 -5.96
N LYS A 127 -13.67 13.10 -5.34
CA LYS A 127 -12.32 13.43 -5.81
C LYS A 127 -11.98 12.74 -7.12
N ALA A 128 -12.40 11.49 -7.32
CA ALA A 128 -12.24 10.75 -8.57
C ALA A 128 -13.00 11.40 -9.71
N TYR A 129 -14.26 11.81 -9.47
CA TYR A 129 -15.04 12.57 -10.46
C TYR A 129 -14.34 13.89 -10.82
N GLN A 130 -13.92 14.68 -9.82
CA GLN A 130 -13.23 15.95 -10.04
C GLN A 130 -11.92 15.76 -10.82
N PHE A 131 -11.14 14.73 -10.49
CA PHE A 131 -9.89 14.42 -11.17
C PHE A 131 -10.14 14.01 -12.62
N ALA A 132 -11.05 13.05 -12.85
CA ALA A 132 -11.35 12.55 -14.19
C ALA A 132 -11.94 13.65 -15.09
N HIS A 133 -12.83 14.50 -14.58
CA HIS A 133 -13.47 15.54 -15.37
C HIS A 133 -12.55 16.74 -15.63
N PHE A 134 -11.85 17.25 -14.60
CA PHE A 134 -11.08 18.50 -14.72
C PHE A 134 -9.60 18.31 -15.07
N LYS A 135 -9.00 17.16 -14.77
CA LYS A 135 -7.58 16.89 -15.10
C LYS A 135 -7.42 15.97 -16.31
N GLU A 136 -8.15 14.85 -16.34
CA GLU A 136 -8.07 13.89 -17.45
C GLU A 136 -9.00 14.27 -18.63
N LEU A 137 -9.88 15.24 -18.43
CA LEU A 137 -10.83 15.72 -19.46
C LEU A 137 -11.74 14.61 -20.02
N ILE A 138 -12.05 13.61 -19.19
CA ILE A 138 -12.87 12.46 -19.55
C ILE A 138 -14.35 12.87 -19.57
N SER A 139 -15.11 12.28 -20.50
CA SER A 139 -16.56 12.51 -20.64
C SER A 139 -17.34 11.98 -19.43
N ASN A 140 -18.46 12.63 -19.07
CA ASN A 140 -19.29 12.20 -17.94
C ASN A 140 -19.82 10.76 -18.08
N VAL A 141 -20.09 10.30 -19.30
CA VAL A 141 -20.57 8.93 -19.56
C VAL A 141 -19.50 7.91 -19.22
N GLU A 142 -18.27 8.16 -19.62
CA GLU A 142 -17.14 7.29 -19.32
C GLU A 142 -16.83 7.29 -17.81
N ILE A 143 -16.91 8.45 -17.14
CA ILE A 143 -16.76 8.52 -15.69
C ILE A 143 -17.80 7.66 -14.95
N ILE A 144 -19.04 7.56 -15.45
CA ILE A 144 -20.04 6.64 -14.90
C ILE A 144 -19.57 5.20 -15.03
N PHE A 145 -19.04 4.78 -16.18
CA PHE A 145 -18.51 3.42 -16.36
C PHE A 145 -17.32 3.11 -15.44
N LEU A 146 -16.43 4.08 -15.22
CA LEU A 146 -15.31 3.93 -14.27
C LEU A 146 -15.84 3.78 -12.83
N THR A 147 -16.82 4.62 -12.46
CA THR A 147 -17.47 4.59 -11.14
C THR A 147 -18.21 3.28 -10.90
N VAL A 148 -18.93 2.77 -11.89
CA VAL A 148 -19.62 1.47 -11.82
C VAL A 148 -18.59 0.33 -11.67
N GLY A 149 -17.48 0.37 -12.42
CA GLY A 149 -16.39 -0.59 -12.27
C GLY A 149 -15.85 -0.62 -10.84
N PHE A 150 -15.56 0.57 -10.28
CA PHE A 150 -15.13 0.72 -8.89
C PHE A 150 -16.12 0.12 -7.89
N LEU A 151 -17.41 0.49 -7.98
CA LEU A 151 -18.44 0.00 -7.08
C LEU A 151 -18.65 -1.51 -7.24
N ALA A 152 -18.57 -2.05 -8.46
CA ALA A 152 -18.67 -3.49 -8.70
C ALA A 152 -17.53 -4.27 -8.02
N GLY A 153 -16.29 -3.80 -8.15
CA GLY A 153 -15.14 -4.40 -7.46
C GLY A 153 -15.25 -4.32 -5.93
N LEU A 154 -15.67 -3.17 -5.40
CA LEU A 154 -15.93 -2.99 -3.97
C LEU A 154 -17.00 -3.97 -3.47
N LEU A 155 -18.15 -4.02 -4.14
CA LEU A 155 -19.27 -4.88 -3.77
C LEU A 155 -18.93 -6.37 -3.88
N LEU A 156 -18.10 -6.76 -4.85
CA LEU A 156 -17.62 -8.13 -5.00
C LEU A 156 -16.88 -8.59 -3.73
N ILE A 157 -15.90 -7.82 -3.27
CA ILE A 157 -15.12 -8.17 -2.07
C ILE A 157 -15.97 -8.15 -0.80
N LEU A 158 -16.85 -7.16 -0.64
CA LEU A 158 -17.77 -7.12 0.49
C LEU A 158 -18.70 -8.35 0.50
N SER A 159 -19.21 -8.75 -0.67
CA SER A 159 -20.10 -9.91 -0.80
C SER A 159 -19.38 -11.22 -0.48
N ILE A 160 -18.17 -11.44 -1.02
CA ILE A 160 -17.34 -12.62 -0.71
C ILE A 160 -17.07 -12.68 0.80
N SER A 161 -16.71 -11.55 1.40
CA SER A 161 -16.39 -11.47 2.82
C SER A 161 -17.61 -11.78 3.69
N PHE A 162 -18.77 -11.14 3.43
CA PHE A 162 -19.99 -11.42 4.21
C PHE A 162 -20.50 -12.83 4.00
N PHE A 163 -20.36 -13.41 2.81
CA PHE A 163 -20.70 -14.81 2.58
C PHE A 163 -19.88 -15.76 3.47
N TYR A 164 -18.57 -15.50 3.61
CA TYR A 164 -17.71 -16.22 4.55
C TYR A 164 -18.20 -16.05 6.00
N PHE A 165 -18.42 -14.81 6.46
CA PHE A 165 -18.84 -14.54 7.84
C PHE A 165 -20.23 -15.08 8.17
N PHE A 166 -21.18 -15.08 7.23
CA PHE A 166 -22.50 -15.71 7.46
C PHE A 166 -22.40 -17.22 7.63
N ARG A 167 -21.51 -17.89 6.87
CA ARG A 167 -21.23 -19.32 7.06
C ARG A 167 -20.55 -19.59 8.39
N ALA A 168 -19.59 -18.75 8.78
CA ALA A 168 -18.93 -18.84 10.07
C ALA A 168 -19.94 -18.67 11.22
N ASP A 169 -20.78 -17.63 11.17
CA ASP A 169 -21.81 -17.35 12.17
C ASP A 169 -22.79 -18.51 12.33
N LYS A 170 -23.26 -19.11 11.24
CA LYS A 170 -24.15 -20.29 11.29
C LYS A 170 -23.46 -21.47 11.97
N THR A 171 -22.16 -21.65 11.73
CA THR A 171 -21.36 -22.73 12.34
C THR A 171 -21.13 -22.47 13.84
N ILE A 172 -20.80 -21.24 14.20
CA ILE A 172 -20.61 -20.80 15.59
C ILE A 172 -21.90 -20.95 16.38
N LEU A 173 -23.03 -20.48 15.83
CA LEU A 173 -24.35 -20.59 16.47
C LEU A 173 -24.72 -22.06 16.74
N ARG A 174 -24.49 -22.96 15.77
CA ARG A 174 -24.71 -24.41 15.96
C ARG A 174 -23.84 -25.00 17.08
N ARG A 175 -22.57 -24.61 17.16
CA ARG A 175 -21.63 -25.07 18.21
C ARG A 175 -22.00 -24.54 19.60
N LEU A 176 -22.55 -23.34 19.68
CA LEU A 176 -22.88 -22.66 20.94
C LEU A 176 -24.33 -22.86 21.39
N GLN A 177 -25.21 -23.39 20.53
CA GLN A 177 -26.61 -23.69 20.83
C GLN A 177 -26.80 -24.52 22.12
N PRO A 178 -25.96 -25.55 22.42
CA PRO A 178 -26.06 -26.29 23.67
C PRO A 178 -25.75 -25.42 24.90
N ALA A 179 -24.77 -24.52 24.80
CA ALA A 179 -24.39 -23.60 25.88
C ALA A 179 -25.49 -22.56 26.16
N PHE A 180 -26.16 -22.06 25.12
CA PHE A 180 -27.32 -21.18 25.29
C PHE A 180 -28.52 -21.90 25.95
N LYS A 181 -28.77 -23.16 25.59
CA LYS A 181 -29.83 -23.97 26.23
C LYS A 181 -29.51 -24.28 27.69
N SER A 182 -28.26 -24.64 27.99
CA SER A 182 -27.78 -24.91 29.36
C SER A 182 -27.84 -23.64 30.23
N ALA A 183 -27.38 -22.50 29.73
CA ALA A 183 -27.49 -21.21 30.44
C ALA A 183 -28.96 -20.84 30.72
N LYS A 184 -29.87 -21.13 29.78
CA LYS A 184 -31.31 -20.91 29.98
C LYS A 184 -31.93 -21.86 31.01
N ASN A 185 -31.39 -23.07 31.17
CA ASN A 185 -31.87 -24.06 32.13
C ASN A 185 -31.34 -23.82 33.56
N VAL A 186 -30.12 -23.28 33.72
CA VAL A 186 -29.56 -22.89 35.04
C VAL A 186 -30.36 -21.75 35.70
N ILE A 187 -31.02 -20.91 34.89
CA ILE A 187 -31.87 -19.78 35.34
C ILE A 187 -33.12 -20.25 36.11
N TYR A 188 -33.56 -21.51 35.97
CA TYR A 188 -34.73 -22.00 36.70
C TYR A 188 -34.45 -22.38 38.16
N HIS A 189 -33.18 -22.46 38.61
CA HIS A 189 -32.86 -23.03 39.93
C HIS A 189 -32.01 -22.16 40.86
N PHE A 190 -31.60 -20.94 40.48
CA PHE A 190 -30.86 -20.07 41.39
C PHE A 190 -31.44 -18.65 41.43
N GLN A 191 -31.80 -18.23 42.66
CA GLN A 191 -32.11 -16.84 43.00
C GLN A 191 -30.92 -15.93 42.65
N PRO A 192 -31.16 -14.64 42.33
CA PRO A 192 -30.12 -13.74 41.86
C PRO A 192 -29.22 -13.33 43.01
N GLU A 193 -28.06 -13.97 43.13
CA GLU A 193 -26.94 -13.36 43.86
C GLU A 193 -26.57 -12.02 43.19
N PRO A 194 -26.47 -10.91 43.93
CA PRO A 194 -26.13 -9.62 43.36
C PRO A 194 -24.64 -9.63 43.04
N HIS A 195 -24.24 -10.10 41.86
CA HIS A 195 -22.85 -9.97 41.42
C HIS A 195 -22.50 -8.49 41.19
N PRO A 196 -21.66 -7.87 42.04
CA PRO A 196 -21.20 -6.51 41.84
C PRO A 196 -19.86 -6.58 41.11
N ALA A 197 -19.90 -6.59 39.78
CA ALA A 197 -18.77 -6.19 38.94
C ALA A 197 -19.27 -6.01 37.51
N THR A 198 -20.15 -5.02 37.33
CA THR A 198 -20.37 -4.36 36.05
C THR A 198 -18.98 -4.13 35.46
N ILE A 199 -18.66 -4.79 34.35
CA ILE A 199 -17.52 -4.37 33.54
C ILE A 199 -17.78 -2.89 33.31
N LYS A 200 -16.96 -2.00 33.89
CA LYS A 200 -17.01 -0.57 33.60
C LYS A 200 -16.62 -0.45 32.13
N SER A 201 -17.59 -0.66 31.25
CA SER A 201 -17.40 -0.40 29.84
C SER A 201 -17.02 1.07 29.75
N LEU A 202 -15.88 1.34 29.13
CA LEU A 202 -15.40 2.70 28.91
C LEU A 202 -16.46 3.58 28.22
N ILE A 203 -17.36 2.93 27.47
CA ILE A 203 -18.40 3.51 26.65
C ILE A 203 -19.67 2.66 26.71
N TYR A 204 -20.83 3.32 26.79
CA TYR A 204 -22.15 2.67 26.83
C TYR A 204 -22.98 3.05 25.60
N SER A 205 -23.69 2.08 25.03
CA SER A 205 -24.57 2.27 23.87
C SER A 205 -25.98 1.81 24.22
N GLU A 206 -26.96 2.69 23.99
CA GLU A 206 -28.39 2.42 24.20
C GLU A 206 -29.06 1.90 22.92
N TRP A 207 -28.59 2.37 21.76
CA TRP A 207 -29.19 2.12 20.45
C TRP A 207 -28.13 1.66 19.45
N PHE A 208 -28.52 0.80 18.51
CA PHE A 208 -27.66 0.39 17.41
C PHE A 208 -28.46 0.23 16.11
N LEU A 209 -27.76 0.27 14.98
CA LEU A 209 -28.29 -0.03 13.66
C LEU A 209 -28.32 -1.55 13.46
N ASP A 210 -29.51 -2.13 13.42
CA ASP A 210 -29.73 -3.53 13.02
C ASP A 210 -29.51 -3.71 11.51
N SER A 211 -29.81 -2.65 10.74
CA SER A 211 -29.43 -2.44 9.34
C SER A 211 -29.29 -0.93 9.09
N PHE A 212 -28.82 -0.50 7.91
CA PHE A 212 -28.64 0.93 7.57
C PHE A 212 -29.90 1.78 7.78
N PHE A 213 -31.10 1.18 7.71
CA PHE A 213 -32.38 1.88 7.84
C PHE A 213 -33.21 1.43 9.05
N ARG A 214 -32.67 0.56 9.92
CA ARG A 214 -33.41 0.03 11.06
C ARG A 214 -32.64 0.20 12.37
N ILE A 215 -33.21 0.98 13.27
CA ILE A 215 -32.67 1.21 14.61
C ILE A 215 -33.30 0.22 15.59
N ARG A 216 -32.51 -0.33 16.51
CA ARG A 216 -32.99 -1.14 17.63
C ARG A 216 -32.31 -0.75 18.94
N LYS A 217 -32.99 -1.00 20.04
CA LYS A 217 -32.42 -0.86 21.39
C LYS A 217 -31.46 -2.01 21.70
N CYS A 218 -30.33 -1.71 22.33
CA CYS A 218 -29.40 -2.72 22.80
C CYS A 218 -30.08 -3.63 23.83
N ARG A 219 -29.90 -4.94 23.68
CA ARG A 219 -30.48 -5.92 24.61
C ARG A 219 -29.63 -5.97 25.87
N ASP A 220 -30.28 -6.00 27.02
CA ASP A 220 -29.57 -6.28 28.27
C ASP A 220 -29.02 -7.71 28.20
N VAL A 221 -27.75 -7.87 28.54
CA VAL A 221 -27.01 -9.14 28.54
C VAL A 221 -26.35 -9.40 29.89
N SER A 222 -26.71 -8.63 30.92
CA SER A 222 -26.17 -8.74 32.28
C SER A 222 -26.41 -10.13 32.91
N HIS A 223 -27.36 -10.89 32.37
CA HIS A 223 -27.71 -12.25 32.78
C HIS A 223 -26.83 -13.36 32.19
N TYR A 224 -25.98 -13.07 31.20
CA TYR A 224 -25.04 -14.06 30.67
C TYR A 224 -23.72 -14.05 31.44
N SER A 225 -23.17 -15.23 31.72
CA SER A 225 -21.85 -15.34 32.35
C SER A 225 -20.76 -14.73 31.47
N LYS A 226 -19.76 -14.10 32.09
CA LYS A 226 -18.62 -13.49 31.38
C LYS A 226 -17.91 -14.52 30.50
N GLU A 227 -17.75 -15.74 31.01
CA GLU A 227 -17.14 -16.87 30.29
C GLU A 227 -17.88 -17.23 29.00
N LEU A 228 -19.22 -17.23 29.03
CA LEU A 228 -20.02 -17.52 27.83
C LEU A 228 -19.84 -16.43 26.78
N MET A 229 -19.84 -15.16 27.19
CA MET A 229 -19.65 -14.02 26.29
C MET A 229 -18.26 -14.01 25.67
N GLU A 230 -17.23 -14.28 26.46
CA GLU A 230 -15.86 -14.42 25.98
C GLU A 230 -15.70 -15.60 25.02
N LYS A 231 -16.35 -16.74 25.32
CA LYS A 231 -16.34 -17.92 24.44
C LYS A 231 -16.99 -17.63 23.09
N ILE A 232 -18.11 -16.89 23.06
CA ILE A 232 -18.77 -16.46 21.81
C ILE A 232 -17.81 -15.58 21.01
N PHE A 233 -17.27 -14.51 21.63
CA PHE A 233 -16.37 -13.60 20.92
C PHE A 233 -15.10 -14.29 20.41
N LYS A 234 -14.50 -15.19 21.19
CA LYS A 234 -13.31 -15.94 20.77
C LYS A 234 -13.55 -16.76 19.50
N GLN A 235 -14.74 -17.35 19.34
CA GLN A 235 -15.09 -18.08 18.11
C GLN A 235 -15.22 -17.16 16.90
N HIS A 236 -15.86 -16.00 17.06
CA HIS A 236 -15.94 -15.01 15.97
C HIS A 236 -14.57 -14.38 15.66
N HIS A 237 -13.73 -14.13 16.67
CA HIS A 237 -12.37 -13.64 16.50
C HIS A 237 -11.51 -14.64 15.73
N LEU A 238 -11.63 -15.93 16.03
CA LEU A 238 -10.90 -16.99 15.32
C LEU A 238 -11.34 -17.11 13.85
N ALA A 239 -12.64 -16.99 13.55
CA ALA A 239 -13.10 -16.90 12.16
C ALA A 239 -12.53 -15.66 11.44
N ALA A 240 -12.51 -14.52 12.12
CA ALA A 240 -11.90 -13.30 11.60
C ALA A 240 -10.39 -13.48 11.30
N VAL A 241 -9.63 -14.08 12.20
CA VAL A 241 -8.20 -14.36 11.99
C VAL A 241 -7.99 -15.30 10.80
N PHE A 242 -8.80 -16.36 10.66
CA PHE A 242 -8.70 -17.25 9.49
C PHE A 242 -8.98 -16.52 8.17
N SER A 243 -9.94 -15.59 8.14
CA SER A 243 -10.21 -14.80 6.94
C SER A 243 -9.00 -13.95 6.51
N LEU A 244 -8.25 -13.40 7.46
CA LEU A 244 -7.01 -12.66 7.18
C LEU A 244 -5.93 -13.59 6.64
N ILE A 245 -5.74 -14.77 7.25
CA ILE A 245 -4.76 -15.77 6.78
C ILE A 245 -5.06 -16.18 5.33
N ILE A 246 -6.32 -16.44 4.99
CA ILE A 246 -6.72 -16.80 3.61
C ILE A 246 -6.38 -15.65 2.64
N ALA A 247 -6.68 -14.40 3.00
CA ALA A 247 -6.34 -13.25 2.19
C ALA A 247 -4.82 -13.09 2.00
N TYR A 248 -4.03 -13.35 3.04
CA TYR A 248 -2.57 -13.35 2.96
C TYR A 248 -2.02 -14.44 2.04
N VAL A 249 -2.52 -15.67 2.17
CA VAL A 249 -2.11 -16.77 1.29
C VAL A 249 -2.43 -16.43 -0.17
N PHE A 250 -3.60 -15.84 -0.43
CA PHE A 250 -3.96 -15.40 -1.77
C PHE A 250 -3.01 -14.32 -2.33
N LEU A 251 -2.60 -13.36 -1.51
CA LEU A 251 -1.63 -12.34 -1.91
C LEU A 251 -0.26 -12.93 -2.24
N ILE A 252 0.23 -13.88 -1.43
CA ILE A 252 1.49 -14.60 -1.68
C ILE A 252 1.41 -15.38 -3.00
N LEU A 253 0.28 -16.03 -3.27
CA LEU A 253 0.07 -16.75 -4.53
C LEU A 253 0.15 -15.80 -5.73
N ILE A 254 -0.45 -14.62 -5.67
CA ILE A 254 -0.29 -13.58 -6.71
C ILE A 254 1.19 -13.18 -6.85
N GLY A 255 1.91 -13.06 -5.74
CA GLY A 255 3.35 -12.76 -5.69
C GLY A 255 4.22 -13.68 -6.54
N PHE A 256 3.86 -14.97 -6.64
CA PHE A 256 4.58 -15.94 -7.47
C PHE A 256 4.39 -15.74 -8.97
N PHE A 257 3.33 -15.05 -9.40
CA PHE A 257 3.00 -14.86 -10.82
C PHE A 257 3.29 -13.44 -11.35
N LEU A 258 4.01 -12.61 -10.58
CA LEU A 258 4.28 -11.20 -10.92
C LEU A 258 5.13 -10.95 -12.16
N ASP A 259 5.86 -11.96 -12.64
CA ASP A 259 6.59 -11.86 -13.91
C ASP A 259 5.62 -11.63 -15.10
N SER A 260 4.33 -11.97 -14.95
CA SER A 260 3.29 -11.63 -15.91
C SER A 260 2.62 -10.30 -15.56
N LYS A 261 2.51 -9.39 -16.56
CA LYS A 261 1.83 -8.09 -16.45
C LYS A 261 0.39 -8.20 -15.92
N PHE A 262 -0.28 -9.34 -16.11
CA PHE A 262 -1.64 -9.58 -15.62
C PHE A 262 -1.74 -9.65 -14.08
N PHE A 263 -0.69 -10.06 -13.38
CA PHE A 263 -0.71 -10.13 -11.91
C PHE A 263 -0.17 -8.87 -11.24
N GLN A 264 0.20 -7.86 -12.03
CA GLN A 264 0.69 -6.57 -11.54
C GLN A 264 -0.51 -5.65 -11.27
N LEU A 265 -0.77 -5.39 -9.99
CA LEU A 265 -1.90 -4.59 -9.55
C LEU A 265 -1.60 -3.09 -9.73
N PRO A 266 -2.63 -2.25 -9.92
CA PRO A 266 -2.47 -0.80 -9.87
C PRO A 266 -1.76 -0.36 -8.58
N ALA A 267 -0.84 0.59 -8.67
CA ALA A 267 -0.01 1.03 -7.55
C ALA A 267 -0.86 1.50 -6.36
N GLY A 268 -1.93 2.27 -6.59
CA GLY A 268 -2.86 2.68 -5.54
C GLY A 268 -3.55 1.49 -4.87
N ALA A 269 -3.88 0.43 -5.63
CA ALA A 269 -4.48 -0.78 -5.09
C ALA A 269 -3.48 -1.56 -4.23
N SER A 270 -2.24 -1.70 -4.70
CA SER A 270 -1.13 -2.28 -3.95
C SER A 270 -0.91 -1.53 -2.62
N ILE A 271 -0.74 -0.20 -2.65
CA ILE A 271 -0.57 0.62 -1.43
C ILE A 271 -1.76 0.43 -0.46
N THR A 272 -2.99 0.38 -0.99
CA THR A 272 -4.20 0.15 -0.17
C THR A 272 -4.18 -1.22 0.50
N LEU A 273 -3.77 -2.27 -0.23
CA LEU A 273 -3.60 -3.60 0.33
C LEU A 273 -2.53 -3.59 1.42
N PHE A 274 -1.38 -2.96 1.19
CA PHE A 274 -0.34 -2.82 2.22
C PHE A 274 -0.86 -2.18 3.50
N PHE A 275 -1.64 -1.11 3.42
CA PHE A 275 -2.26 -0.52 4.60
C PHE A 275 -3.26 -1.46 5.28
N ALA A 276 -3.97 -2.30 4.52
CA ALA A 276 -4.82 -3.33 5.10
C ALA A 276 -3.98 -4.32 5.93
N ILE A 277 -2.83 -4.74 5.42
CA ILE A 277 -1.89 -5.62 6.15
C ILE A 277 -1.42 -4.94 7.44
N LEU A 278 -0.95 -3.70 7.34
CA LEU A 278 -0.44 -2.96 8.49
C LEU A 278 -1.50 -2.76 9.56
N ILE A 279 -2.77 -2.51 9.20
CA ILE A 279 -3.88 -2.48 10.15
C ILE A 279 -4.00 -3.82 10.89
N GLY A 280 -3.97 -4.94 10.18
CA GLY A 280 -4.05 -6.27 10.78
C GLY A 280 -2.89 -6.55 11.74
N VAL A 281 -1.65 -6.21 11.34
CA VAL A 281 -0.45 -6.36 12.17
C VAL A 281 -0.50 -5.46 13.41
N CYS A 282 -0.81 -4.17 13.24
CA CYS A 282 -1.00 -3.24 14.37
C CYS A 282 -2.09 -3.74 15.31
N GLY A 283 -3.19 -4.26 14.76
CA GLY A 283 -4.28 -4.87 15.51
C GLY A 283 -3.82 -6.06 16.34
N ALA A 284 -3.02 -6.96 15.77
CA ALA A 284 -2.46 -8.11 16.47
C ALA A 284 -1.53 -7.68 17.61
N VAL A 285 -0.60 -6.75 17.36
CA VAL A 285 0.31 -6.21 18.39
C VAL A 285 -0.49 -5.60 19.54
N VAL A 286 -1.49 -4.77 19.23
CA VAL A 286 -2.37 -4.17 20.23
C VAL A 286 -3.14 -5.24 21.01
N TYR A 287 -3.65 -6.27 20.34
CA TYR A 287 -4.39 -7.35 20.98
C TYR A 287 -3.54 -8.15 21.97
N PHE A 288 -2.31 -8.52 21.59
CA PHE A 288 -1.41 -9.33 22.41
C PHE A 288 -0.78 -8.53 23.56
N PHE A 289 -0.32 -7.31 23.30
CA PHE A 289 0.43 -6.52 24.27
C PHE A 289 -0.44 -5.55 25.08
N GLN A 290 -1.69 -5.30 24.67
CA GLN A 290 -2.64 -4.43 25.37
C GLN A 290 -2.02 -3.06 25.74
N SER A 291 -1.99 -2.70 27.03
CA SER A 291 -1.40 -1.45 27.54
C SER A 291 0.10 -1.31 27.23
N TRP A 292 0.79 -2.42 27.00
CA TRP A 292 2.22 -2.48 26.65
C TRP A 292 2.47 -2.40 25.15
N SER A 293 1.45 -2.17 24.32
CA SER A 293 1.60 -2.15 22.86
C SER A 293 2.61 -1.11 22.38
N VAL A 294 2.66 0.08 23.01
CA VAL A 294 3.62 1.14 22.64
C VAL A 294 5.06 0.76 23.02
N PRO A 295 5.37 0.38 24.28
CA PRO A 295 6.69 -0.15 24.62
C PRO A 295 7.10 -1.35 23.77
N ALA A 296 6.20 -2.32 23.54
CA ALA A 296 6.48 -3.50 22.73
C ALA A 296 6.81 -3.12 21.27
N PHE A 297 6.09 -2.16 20.70
CA PHE A 297 6.41 -1.61 19.38
C PHE A 297 7.79 -0.95 19.35
N LEU A 298 8.15 -0.15 20.36
CA LEU A 298 9.48 0.46 20.45
C LEU A 298 10.60 -0.58 20.57
N ILE A 299 10.39 -1.64 21.37
CA ILE A 299 11.32 -2.77 21.47
C ILE A 299 11.44 -3.48 20.13
N PHE A 300 10.33 -3.73 19.44
CA PHE A 300 10.33 -4.34 18.11
C PHE A 300 11.13 -3.51 17.09
N VAL A 301 10.95 -2.19 17.06
CA VAL A 301 11.79 -1.30 16.23
C VAL A 301 13.26 -1.37 16.65
N GLY A 302 13.55 -1.43 17.95
CA GLY A 302 14.91 -1.61 18.45
C GLY A 302 15.56 -2.93 18.01
N ILE A 303 14.80 -4.03 18.04
CA ILE A 303 15.23 -5.35 17.55
C ILE A 303 15.48 -5.29 16.05
N LEU A 304 14.56 -4.70 15.26
CA LEU A 304 14.78 -4.55 13.83
C LEU A 304 16.05 -3.74 13.53
N ASN A 305 16.26 -2.62 14.22
CA ASN A 305 17.48 -1.83 14.07
C ASN A 305 18.74 -2.62 14.46
N PHE A 306 18.68 -3.45 15.49
CA PHE A 306 19.76 -4.36 15.85
C PHE A 306 20.02 -5.38 14.73
N LEU A 307 18.98 -6.03 14.20
CA LEU A 307 19.08 -6.98 13.09
C LEU A 307 19.65 -6.34 11.82
N TYR A 308 19.29 -5.09 11.53
CA TYR A 308 19.87 -4.30 10.44
C TYR A 308 21.36 -4.02 10.67
N ARG A 309 21.76 -3.61 11.89
CA ARG A 309 23.17 -3.34 12.23
C ARG A 309 24.05 -4.58 12.12
N PHE A 310 23.52 -5.75 12.48
CA PHE A 310 24.22 -7.04 12.33
C PHE A 310 24.08 -7.65 10.93
N GLU A 311 23.45 -6.94 9.99
CA GLU A 311 23.20 -7.36 8.61
C GLU A 311 22.51 -8.74 8.48
N TRP A 312 21.74 -9.14 9.50
CA TRP A 312 20.85 -10.31 9.40
C TRP A 312 19.64 -10.01 8.52
N ILE A 313 19.20 -8.75 8.51
CA ILE A 313 18.27 -8.21 7.52
C ILE A 313 19.06 -7.17 6.72
N ASP A 314 19.34 -7.45 5.45
CA ASP A 314 20.04 -6.54 4.55
C ASP A 314 19.14 -6.18 3.37
N PRO A 315 18.36 -5.08 3.46
CA PRO A 315 17.47 -4.64 2.39
C PRO A 315 18.22 -3.83 1.33
N ARG A 316 19.55 -3.69 1.44
CA ARG A 316 20.32 -2.85 0.52
C ARG A 316 20.25 -3.46 -0.87
N ASN A 317 19.80 -2.66 -1.83
CA ASN A 317 19.88 -3.02 -3.23
C ASN A 317 21.34 -2.91 -3.69
N LYS A 318 21.92 -4.03 -4.15
CA LYS A 318 23.33 -4.13 -4.51
C LYS A 318 23.49 -3.84 -6.00
N ALA A 319 24.43 -2.98 -6.37
CA ALA A 319 24.77 -2.78 -7.77
C ALA A 319 25.40 -4.05 -8.35
N TYR A 320 24.76 -4.63 -9.35
CA TYR A 320 25.21 -5.88 -9.96
C TYR A 320 26.56 -5.71 -10.66
N GLY A 321 27.41 -6.74 -10.57
CA GLY A 321 28.79 -6.73 -11.05
C GLY A 321 29.84 -6.32 -10.02
N LEU A 322 29.45 -5.91 -8.80
CA LEU A 322 30.38 -5.57 -7.71
C LEU A 322 30.48 -6.67 -6.65
N ASN A 323 31.66 -6.81 -6.05
CA ASN A 323 31.90 -7.74 -4.96
C ASN A 323 31.49 -7.14 -3.60
N TYR A 324 30.47 -7.71 -2.96
CA TYR A 324 30.04 -7.32 -1.60
C TYR A 324 30.42 -8.32 -0.50
N THR A 325 31.13 -9.41 -0.84
CA THR A 325 31.57 -10.41 0.16
C THR A 325 32.86 -9.99 0.85
N ASN A 326 33.72 -9.22 0.18
CA ASN A 326 35.03 -8.81 0.69
C ASN A 326 34.93 -7.58 1.61
N LYS A 327 34.31 -7.73 2.78
CA LYS A 327 34.12 -6.61 3.74
C LYS A 327 35.42 -5.92 4.15
N ASN A 328 36.51 -6.67 4.30
CA ASN A 328 37.80 -6.13 4.74
C ASN A 328 38.52 -5.30 3.66
N GLU A 329 38.13 -5.43 2.39
CA GLU A 329 38.71 -4.69 1.26
C GLU A 329 37.84 -3.48 0.87
N GLN A 330 36.73 -3.25 1.59
CA GLN A 330 35.87 -2.11 1.31
C GLN A 330 36.61 -0.81 1.62
N PRO A 331 36.56 0.19 0.71
CA PRO A 331 37.13 1.49 0.99
C PRO A 331 36.43 2.10 2.21
N GLU A 332 37.21 2.55 3.18
CA GLU A 332 36.68 3.21 4.37
C GLU A 332 35.99 4.53 3.97
N TYR A 333 34.71 4.68 4.31
CA TYR A 333 33.98 5.94 4.11
C TYR A 333 34.28 6.91 5.26
N SER A 334 35.45 7.54 5.21
CA SER A 334 35.92 8.54 6.17
C SER A 334 36.31 9.84 5.48
N GLN A 335 36.34 10.95 6.22
CA GLN A 335 36.83 12.23 5.71
C GLN A 335 38.26 12.10 5.16
N ARG A 336 39.11 11.35 5.86
CA ARG A 336 40.50 11.11 5.44
C ARG A 336 40.59 10.39 4.10
N SER A 337 39.75 9.38 3.88
CA SER A 337 39.68 8.69 2.57
C SER A 337 39.21 9.62 1.45
N LEU A 338 38.21 10.47 1.73
CA LEU A 338 37.71 11.45 0.75
C LEU A 338 38.76 12.52 0.42
N GLU A 339 39.51 13.00 1.41
CA GLU A 339 40.62 13.93 1.21
C GLU A 339 41.76 13.29 0.42
N ALA A 340 42.08 12.01 0.66
CA ALA A 340 43.07 11.28 -0.11
C ALA A 340 42.66 11.12 -1.59
N LEU A 341 41.37 10.90 -1.87
CA LEU A 341 40.83 10.90 -3.24
C LEU A 341 40.95 12.28 -3.91
N ALA A 342 40.82 13.36 -3.13
CA ALA A 342 40.96 14.74 -3.61
C ALA A 342 42.40 15.28 -3.55
N HIS A 343 43.39 14.44 -3.22
CA HIS A 343 44.79 14.86 -3.12
C HIS A 343 45.31 15.39 -4.47
N VAL A 344 46.28 16.31 -4.43
CA VAL A 344 46.80 17.00 -5.63
C VAL A 344 47.31 16.02 -6.68
N ASP A 345 47.98 14.93 -6.26
CA ASP A 345 48.46 13.91 -7.17
C ASP A 345 47.33 13.09 -7.81
N SER A 346 46.26 12.78 -7.05
CA SER A 346 45.04 12.15 -7.58
C SER A 346 44.36 13.06 -8.60
N SER A 347 44.25 14.37 -8.31
CA SER A 347 43.72 15.36 -9.24
C SER A 347 44.56 15.49 -10.52
N ARG A 348 45.89 15.43 -10.40
CA ARG A 348 46.79 15.45 -11.56
C ARG A 348 46.63 14.19 -12.41
N ALA A 349 46.54 13.02 -11.79
CA ALA A 349 46.32 11.75 -12.48
C ALA A 349 44.96 11.74 -13.21
N ASP A 350 43.89 12.20 -12.55
CA ASP A 350 42.56 12.34 -13.15
C ASP A 350 42.55 13.31 -14.34
N LYS A 351 43.25 14.44 -14.22
CA LYS A 351 43.43 15.38 -15.33
C LYS A 351 44.12 14.73 -16.52
N GLN A 352 45.24 14.03 -16.30
CA GLN A 352 45.96 13.33 -17.37
C GLN A 352 45.10 12.25 -18.03
N ASN A 353 44.32 11.49 -17.24
CA ASN A 353 43.38 10.51 -17.76
C ASN A 353 42.28 11.17 -18.61
N MET A 354 41.70 12.28 -18.14
CA MET A 354 40.68 13.03 -18.88
C MET A 354 41.22 13.62 -20.19
N GLU A 355 42.45 14.14 -20.18
CA GLU A 355 43.14 14.59 -21.40
C GLU A 355 43.31 13.45 -22.40
N SER A 356 43.66 12.23 -21.94
CA SER A 356 43.73 11.04 -22.80
C SER A 356 42.37 10.70 -23.42
N ILE A 357 41.29 10.72 -22.63
CA ILE A 357 39.92 10.47 -23.10
C ILE A 357 39.49 11.54 -24.12
N LEU A 358 39.76 12.81 -23.84
CA LEU A 358 39.43 13.93 -24.72
C LEU A 358 40.20 13.86 -26.04
N ASN A 359 41.49 13.51 -26.01
CA ASN A 359 42.30 13.33 -27.22
C ASN A 359 41.79 12.15 -28.07
N LYS A 360 41.41 11.02 -27.45
CA LYS A 360 40.79 9.89 -28.15
C LYS A 360 39.44 10.23 -28.77
N TRP A 361 38.64 11.07 -28.09
CA TRP A 361 37.39 11.58 -28.65
C TRP A 361 37.66 12.54 -29.83
N LYS A 362 38.64 13.44 -29.70
CA LYS A 362 39.03 14.42 -30.74
C LYS A 362 39.52 13.74 -32.01
N GLN A 363 40.29 12.64 -31.90
CA GLN A 363 40.76 11.85 -33.05
C GLN A 363 39.64 11.24 -33.89
N LYS A 364 38.42 11.10 -33.33
CA LYS A 364 37.25 10.59 -34.05
C LYS A 364 36.46 11.68 -34.77
N GLN A 365 36.93 12.92 -34.73
CA GLN A 365 36.24 14.09 -35.30
C GLN A 365 36.83 14.49 -36.65
N ASP A 366 36.00 15.15 -37.46
CA ASP A 366 36.32 15.49 -38.85
C ASP A 366 36.97 16.88 -39.02
N SER A 367 37.30 17.56 -37.91
CA SER A 367 37.94 18.90 -37.93
C SER A 367 38.86 19.13 -36.74
N ASP A 368 39.83 20.05 -36.89
CA ASP A 368 40.80 20.39 -35.84
C ASP A 368 40.18 21.13 -34.65
N LYS A 369 39.07 21.84 -34.89
CA LYS A 369 38.24 22.51 -33.88
C LYS A 369 36.79 21.98 -33.97
N PRO A 370 36.54 20.74 -33.52
CA PRO A 370 35.22 20.13 -33.63
C PRO A 370 34.26 20.73 -32.61
N LEU A 371 32.96 20.75 -32.94
CA LEU A 371 31.91 21.04 -31.98
C LEU A 371 31.91 19.96 -30.89
N LEU A 372 32.12 20.37 -29.64
CA LEU A 372 32.00 19.51 -28.47
C LEU A 372 30.61 19.67 -27.88
N VAL A 373 29.86 18.57 -27.79
CA VAL A 373 28.51 18.56 -27.21
C VAL A 373 28.55 17.92 -25.83
N VAL A 374 27.97 18.62 -24.84
CA VAL A 374 27.68 18.09 -23.51
C VAL A 374 26.17 18.04 -23.34
N MET A 375 25.63 16.85 -23.10
CA MET A 375 24.20 16.66 -22.85
C MET A 375 23.95 16.69 -21.35
N THR A 376 23.05 17.57 -20.91
CA THR A 376 22.63 17.71 -19.52
C THR A 376 21.15 17.42 -19.38
N THR A 377 20.78 16.44 -18.56
CA THR A 377 19.37 16.00 -18.41
C THR A 377 18.88 16.21 -16.99
N SER A 378 17.65 16.75 -16.84
CA SER A 378 17.05 17.00 -15.55
C SER A 378 16.29 15.78 -15.01
N GLY A 379 16.12 15.72 -13.69
CA GLY A 379 15.25 14.71 -13.07
C GLY A 379 13.76 14.94 -13.36
N GLY A 380 12.94 13.94 -13.07
CA GLY A 380 11.48 14.05 -13.21
C GLY A 380 10.75 12.75 -13.53
N GLY A 381 11.26 11.60 -13.05
CA GLY A 381 10.67 10.28 -13.25
C GLY A 381 10.47 9.92 -14.73
N THR A 382 9.46 9.09 -15.00
CA THR A 382 9.13 8.61 -16.35
C THR A 382 8.89 9.76 -17.33
N ARG A 383 8.22 10.84 -16.92
CA ARG A 383 8.01 12.03 -17.78
C ARG A 383 9.32 12.61 -18.30
N SER A 384 10.32 12.76 -17.43
CA SER A 384 11.65 13.26 -17.87
C SER A 384 12.38 12.23 -18.73
N ALA A 385 12.24 10.93 -18.44
CA ALA A 385 12.83 9.86 -19.25
C ALA A 385 12.27 9.87 -20.68
N THR A 386 10.95 9.91 -20.83
CA THR A 386 10.25 10.00 -22.13
C THR A 386 10.61 11.27 -22.88
N PHE A 387 10.59 12.43 -22.20
CA PHE A 387 10.98 13.70 -22.82
C PHE A 387 12.42 13.67 -23.32
N THR A 388 13.35 13.18 -22.50
CA THR A 388 14.76 13.09 -22.85
C THR A 388 14.97 12.16 -24.04
N MET A 389 14.34 10.98 -24.03
CA MET A 389 14.42 10.04 -25.15
C MET A 389 13.92 10.68 -26.45
N ASN A 390 12.75 11.32 -26.42
CA ASN A 390 12.17 11.97 -27.59
C ASN A 390 13.06 13.12 -28.13
N VAL A 391 13.60 13.96 -27.24
CA VAL A 391 14.52 15.03 -27.63
C VAL A 391 15.79 14.48 -28.26
N LEU A 392 16.38 13.42 -27.69
CA LEU A 392 17.59 12.80 -28.26
C LEU A 392 17.33 12.16 -29.62
N GLN A 393 16.18 11.50 -29.82
CA GLN A 393 15.77 11.02 -31.14
C GLN A 393 15.60 12.16 -32.14
N ARG A 394 14.99 13.27 -31.72
CA ARG A 394 14.82 14.43 -32.59
C ARG A 394 16.17 15.07 -32.95
N LEU A 395 17.08 15.19 -31.99
CA LEU A 395 18.44 15.68 -32.20
C LEU A 395 19.22 14.77 -33.15
N ASP A 396 19.13 13.45 -32.98
CA ASP A 396 19.74 12.48 -33.90
C ASP A 396 19.19 12.63 -35.32
N SER A 397 17.88 12.78 -35.46
CA SER A 397 17.21 13.01 -36.75
C SER A 397 17.69 14.28 -37.45
N ILE A 398 17.65 15.44 -36.78
CA ILE A 398 18.03 16.73 -37.41
C ILE A 398 19.54 16.87 -37.65
N THR A 399 20.36 16.03 -37.01
CA THR A 399 21.82 15.99 -37.23
C THR A 399 22.25 14.86 -38.17
N GLY A 400 21.32 14.13 -38.78
CA GLY A 400 21.63 13.03 -39.68
C GLY A 400 22.41 11.89 -39.00
N GLY A 401 22.10 11.61 -37.73
CA GLY A 401 22.74 10.55 -36.94
C GLY A 401 24.10 10.90 -36.34
N GLN A 402 24.54 12.15 -36.45
CA GLN A 402 25.88 12.57 -36.03
C GLN A 402 25.97 13.04 -34.58
N ILE A 403 24.83 13.27 -33.91
CA ILE A 403 24.83 13.89 -32.57
C ILE A 403 25.72 13.13 -31.58
N MET A 404 25.58 11.80 -31.49
CA MET A 404 26.34 10.99 -30.53
C MET A 404 27.85 10.95 -30.85
N LYS A 405 28.24 11.13 -32.11
CA LYS A 405 29.66 11.25 -32.50
C LYS A 405 30.27 12.54 -31.92
N LYS A 406 29.47 13.62 -31.82
CA LYS A 406 29.87 14.93 -31.26
C LYS A 406 29.67 15.04 -29.75
N THR A 407 28.90 14.14 -29.14
CA THR A 407 28.71 14.09 -27.68
C THR A 407 29.96 13.58 -26.98
N PHE A 408 30.51 14.40 -26.09
CA PHE A 408 31.63 14.02 -25.23
C PHE A 408 31.14 13.44 -23.89
N LEU A 409 30.14 14.09 -23.29
CA LEU A 409 29.61 13.75 -21.98
C LEU A 409 28.09 13.82 -21.98
N VAL A 410 27.47 12.82 -21.33
CA VAL A 410 26.08 12.85 -20.92
C VAL A 410 26.06 12.85 -19.40
N THR A 411 25.44 13.87 -18.80
CA THR A 411 25.31 14.02 -17.35
C THR A 411 23.90 14.48 -17.01
N GLY A 412 23.47 14.29 -15.76
CA GLY A 412 22.12 14.63 -15.35
C GLY A 412 21.67 13.93 -14.09
N ALA A 413 20.36 13.87 -13.89
CA ALA A 413 19.76 13.23 -12.72
C ALA A 413 18.51 12.39 -13.05
N SER A 414 18.29 11.33 -12.26
CA SER A 414 17.03 10.57 -12.19
C SER A 414 16.47 10.18 -13.57
N GLY A 415 15.18 10.42 -13.84
CA GLY A 415 14.51 10.04 -15.09
C GLY A 415 15.20 10.51 -16.37
N GLY A 416 15.74 11.73 -16.40
CA GLY A 416 16.48 12.22 -17.56
C GLY A 416 17.73 11.40 -17.85
N MET A 417 18.43 10.93 -16.81
CA MET A 417 19.56 10.01 -16.98
C MET A 417 19.12 8.64 -17.46
N ILE A 418 17.95 8.14 -17.04
CA ILE A 418 17.39 6.88 -17.55
C ILE A 418 17.14 6.99 -19.06
N GLY A 419 16.42 8.03 -19.50
CA GLY A 419 16.13 8.26 -20.91
C GLY A 419 17.40 8.42 -21.76
N ALA A 420 18.39 9.18 -21.27
CA ALA A 420 19.64 9.37 -21.99
C ALA A 420 20.52 8.11 -22.03
N THR A 421 20.55 7.34 -20.94
CA THR A 421 21.28 6.07 -20.89
C THR A 421 20.65 5.05 -21.84
N PHE A 422 19.32 5.00 -21.93
CA PHE A 422 18.62 4.13 -22.86
C PHE A 422 18.97 4.48 -24.31
N PHE A 423 18.87 5.76 -24.70
CA PHE A 423 19.26 6.23 -26.04
C PHE A 423 20.73 5.89 -26.36
N ARG A 424 21.64 6.18 -25.43
CA ARG A 424 23.08 5.89 -25.56
C ARG A 424 23.32 4.40 -25.75
N GLU A 425 22.60 3.55 -25.03
CA GLU A 425 22.75 2.11 -25.10
C GLU A 425 22.27 1.55 -26.45
N LEU A 426 21.14 2.04 -26.97
CA LEU A 426 20.70 1.72 -28.33
C LEU A 426 21.74 2.14 -29.38
N TYR A 427 22.35 3.32 -29.20
CA TYR A 427 23.44 3.78 -30.07
C TYR A 427 24.66 2.84 -29.99
N ARG A 428 25.04 2.41 -28.77
CA ARG A 428 26.13 1.45 -28.56
C ARG A 428 25.84 0.14 -29.27
N GLU A 429 24.64 -0.42 -29.11
CA GLU A 429 24.24 -1.67 -29.76
C GLU A 429 24.25 -1.56 -31.28
N LYS A 430 23.85 -0.41 -31.84
CA LYS A 430 23.96 -0.11 -33.27
C LYS A 430 25.42 -0.14 -33.74
N LEU A 431 26.35 0.43 -32.97
CA LEU A 431 27.79 0.37 -33.29
C LEU A 431 28.35 -1.05 -33.28
N TYR A 432 27.78 -1.95 -32.48
CA TYR A 432 28.13 -3.37 -32.44
C TYR A 432 27.39 -4.22 -33.50
N GLY A 433 26.77 -3.58 -34.50
CA GLY A 433 26.20 -4.26 -35.66
C GLY A 433 24.77 -4.75 -35.48
N LYS A 434 24.09 -4.43 -34.37
CA LYS A 434 22.64 -4.69 -34.27
C LYS A 434 21.86 -3.75 -35.19
N SER A 435 20.84 -4.30 -35.86
CA SER A 435 19.93 -3.52 -36.70
C SER A 435 18.97 -2.68 -35.84
N ILE A 436 19.41 -1.48 -35.45
CA ILE A 436 18.66 -0.57 -34.57
C ILE A 436 18.38 0.74 -35.31
N ASN A 437 17.10 1.09 -35.39
CA ASN A 437 16.66 2.42 -35.82
C ASN A 437 16.48 3.31 -34.59
N LEU A 438 17.49 4.14 -34.28
CA LEU A 438 17.48 5.04 -33.11
C LEU A 438 16.28 5.99 -33.08
N GLN A 439 15.69 6.30 -34.23
CA GLN A 439 14.59 7.24 -34.38
C GLN A 439 13.21 6.55 -34.33
N SER A 440 13.16 5.25 -34.00
CA SER A 440 11.91 4.50 -33.86
C SER A 440 11.10 5.03 -32.67
N THR A 441 9.84 5.36 -32.91
CA THR A 441 8.89 5.79 -31.86
C THR A 441 8.65 4.72 -30.81
N GLN A 442 8.93 3.45 -31.12
CA GLN A 442 8.84 2.34 -30.18
C GLN A 442 9.59 2.63 -28.87
N TYR A 443 10.82 3.13 -28.95
CA TYR A 443 11.64 3.37 -27.75
C TYR A 443 11.11 4.51 -26.87
N VAL A 444 10.37 5.46 -27.45
CA VAL A 444 9.67 6.50 -26.67
C VAL A 444 8.47 5.90 -25.93
N ASN A 445 7.76 4.96 -26.56
CA ASN A 445 6.66 4.24 -25.92
C ASN A 445 7.20 3.30 -24.82
N ASP A 446 8.26 2.54 -25.09
CA ASP A 446 8.86 1.60 -24.14
C ASP A 446 9.34 2.31 -22.86
N ILE A 447 10.00 3.47 -22.99
CA ILE A 447 10.47 4.24 -21.83
C ILE A 447 9.34 4.99 -21.10
N ALA A 448 8.18 5.13 -21.73
CA ALA A 448 7.00 5.75 -21.14
C ALA A 448 6.13 4.75 -20.35
N GLU A 449 6.39 3.44 -20.46
CA GLU A 449 5.62 2.42 -19.74
C GLU A 449 5.68 2.62 -18.22
N ASP A 450 4.60 2.20 -17.55
CA ASP A 450 4.50 2.27 -16.10
C ASP A 450 5.54 1.39 -15.39
N LEU A 451 6.17 1.97 -14.38
CA LEU A 451 7.12 1.30 -13.50
C LEU A 451 6.57 1.16 -12.07
N LEU A 452 5.51 1.89 -11.72
CA LEU A 452 5.03 1.93 -10.33
C LEU A 452 4.17 0.72 -9.99
N ASN A 453 3.28 0.27 -10.88
CA ASN A 453 2.48 -0.94 -10.67
C ASN A 453 3.35 -2.17 -10.42
N PRO A 454 4.35 -2.52 -11.28
CA PRO A 454 5.22 -3.65 -11.00
C PRO A 454 6.04 -3.47 -9.72
N THR A 455 6.54 -2.25 -9.46
CA THR A 455 7.36 -1.97 -8.26
C THR A 455 6.56 -2.14 -6.97
N PHE A 456 5.40 -1.50 -6.86
CA PHE A 456 4.57 -1.61 -5.65
C PHE A 456 3.99 -3.00 -5.48
N THR A 457 3.57 -3.65 -6.56
CA THR A 457 3.06 -5.03 -6.47
C THR A 457 4.15 -6.01 -6.05
N SER A 458 5.38 -5.88 -6.58
CA SER A 458 6.54 -6.66 -6.13
C SER A 458 6.85 -6.43 -4.65
N PHE A 459 6.89 -5.16 -4.23
CA PHE A 459 7.16 -4.81 -2.84
C PHE A 459 6.20 -5.52 -1.87
N ILE A 460 4.91 -5.54 -2.21
CA ILE A 460 3.87 -6.05 -1.31
C ILE A 460 3.71 -7.56 -1.40
N ALA A 461 3.70 -8.14 -2.60
CA ALA A 461 3.40 -9.56 -2.75
C ALA A 461 4.65 -10.45 -2.74
N ARG A 462 5.83 -9.90 -3.09
CA ARG A 462 7.10 -10.64 -3.12
C ARG A 462 8.04 -10.20 -2.02
N ASP A 463 8.42 -8.93 -1.94
CA ASP A 463 9.54 -8.53 -1.08
C ASP A 463 9.19 -8.58 0.42
N LEU A 464 7.91 -8.39 0.78
CA LEU A 464 7.45 -8.49 2.16
C LEU A 464 7.22 -9.94 2.63
N PHE A 465 6.94 -10.88 1.72
CA PHE A 465 6.41 -12.21 2.08
C PHE A 465 7.08 -13.42 1.41
N ALA A 466 7.74 -13.24 0.28
CA ALA A 466 8.38 -14.33 -0.43
C ALA A 466 9.80 -14.57 0.11
N PRO A 467 10.26 -15.82 0.16
CA PRO A 467 11.62 -16.14 0.55
C PRO A 467 12.64 -15.55 -0.44
N GLU A 468 13.79 -15.15 0.09
CA GLU A 468 14.94 -14.65 -0.65
C GLU A 468 15.27 -15.49 -1.90
N GLN A 469 15.10 -14.90 -3.09
CA GLN A 469 15.55 -15.54 -4.33
C GLN A 469 16.98 -15.09 -4.63
N LYS A 470 17.92 -16.03 -4.74
CA LYS A 470 19.30 -15.74 -5.10
C LYS A 470 19.52 -15.91 -6.60
N PHE A 471 20.21 -14.96 -7.22
CA PHE A 471 20.64 -15.06 -8.63
C PHE A 471 22.11 -14.64 -8.78
N SER A 472 22.72 -14.90 -9.93
CA SER A 472 24.14 -14.62 -10.17
C SER A 472 24.33 -13.67 -11.35
N VAL A 473 25.29 -12.74 -11.22
CA VAL A 473 25.77 -11.89 -12.30
C VAL A 473 27.30 -11.99 -12.33
N GLY A 474 27.82 -12.65 -13.38
CA GLY A 474 29.23 -13.02 -13.45
C GLY A 474 29.62 -13.94 -12.27
N PRO A 475 30.72 -13.66 -11.55
CA PRO A 475 31.18 -14.48 -10.42
C PRO A 475 30.43 -14.20 -9.11
N TYR A 476 29.54 -13.20 -9.07
CA TYR A 476 28.92 -12.71 -7.85
C TYR A 476 27.48 -13.16 -7.73
N ARG A 477 27.05 -13.40 -6.48
CA ARG A 477 25.69 -13.83 -6.14
C ARG A 477 24.95 -12.73 -5.39
N TYR A 478 23.73 -12.44 -5.83
CA TYR A 478 22.87 -11.37 -5.34
C TYR A 478 21.54 -11.92 -4.85
N LEU A 479 20.82 -11.10 -4.09
CA LEU A 479 19.43 -11.33 -3.69
C LEU A 479 18.54 -10.55 -4.67
N ARG A 480 17.47 -11.19 -5.14
CA ARG A 480 16.48 -10.66 -6.10
C ARG A 480 15.32 -10.00 -5.38
#